data_AF-A0A2V8DG42-F1
#
_entry.id   AF-A0A2V8DG42-F1
#
_cell.length_a   1.000
_cell.length_b   1.000
_cell.length_c   1.000
_cell.angle_alpha   90.00
_cell.angle_beta   90.00
_cell.angle_gamma   90.00
#
_symmetry.space_group_name_H-M   'P 1'
#
loop_
_entity.id
_entity.type
_entity.pdbx_description
1 polymer ?
#
loop_
_entity_poly.entity_id
_entity_poly.type
_entity_poly.pdbx_seq_one_letter_code
_entity_poly.pdbx_strand_id
1 'polypeptide(L)'
;MAPHHPGGLTRDHVVWAYRILLDRDPENEDVIGPKLAGSRNTEELRHHLMTSAEFRSRNPDFAHTNDPTIVIKEIAPGVRLFIDLSDHVIGLNILRGQYEQDEVRFVRRVVGEGDSTIDVGGHIGFFTMQMAAMVGPAGRVYAFEPLDANADLFERSIAENRFGDRVLFHRAAAGATSGTATLTFPSETLNSGGAYLLRDGSAPLAGNQSKNVPLVALDALEIRRPVRFIKIDVEGAEPQVIRGASRLVKDDRPVILSELHPTQLERASGMTADQFLAEMHALGYRAHSLGGDRRGGPAEAGPYTGPYEKLLGPVLERGPVDTIISVALIPGP
;
A
#
# COMPACT_ATOMS: atom_id res chain seq x y z
N MET A 1 18.93 1.88 -22.14
CA MET A 1 18.72 3.09 -21.33
C MET A 1 18.59 4.26 -22.28
N ALA A 2 17.39 4.82 -22.42
CA ALA A 2 17.23 6.08 -23.14
C ALA A 2 17.93 7.19 -22.33
N PRO A 3 18.60 8.16 -22.97
CA PRO A 3 19.26 9.23 -22.24
C PRO A 3 18.21 10.06 -21.48
N HIS A 4 18.40 10.23 -20.17
CA HIS A 4 17.64 11.20 -19.39
C HIS A 4 17.80 12.57 -20.05
N HIS A 5 16.67 13.23 -20.34
CA HIS A 5 16.67 14.58 -20.90
C HIS A 5 17.39 15.53 -19.91
N PRO A 6 18.35 16.39 -20.33
CA PRO A 6 19.31 17.00 -19.41
C PRO A 6 18.77 18.22 -18.63
N GLY A 7 17.45 18.42 -18.56
CA GLY A 7 16.85 19.57 -17.93
C GLY A 7 15.72 19.14 -17.00
N GLY A 8 15.64 19.73 -15.81
CA GLY A 8 14.50 19.56 -14.91
C GLY A 8 13.18 19.89 -15.59
N LEU A 9 12.06 19.51 -14.96
CA LEU A 9 10.75 19.77 -15.52
C LEU A 9 10.51 21.29 -15.64
N THR A 10 10.08 21.76 -16.81
CA THR A 10 9.85 23.18 -17.10
C THR A 10 8.38 23.40 -17.45
N ARG A 11 7.96 24.66 -17.37
CA ARG A 11 6.63 25.10 -17.83
C ARG A 11 6.33 24.62 -19.24
N ASP A 12 7.29 24.72 -20.15
CA ASP A 12 7.11 24.31 -21.55
C ASP A 12 6.87 22.80 -21.69
N HIS A 13 7.49 21.98 -20.84
CA HIS A 13 7.18 20.54 -20.81
C HIS A 13 5.72 20.28 -20.45
N VAL A 14 5.16 21.03 -19.49
CA VAL A 14 3.74 20.91 -19.10
C VAL A 14 2.85 21.36 -20.25
N VAL A 15 3.10 22.52 -20.84
CA VAL A 15 2.32 23.04 -21.97
C VAL A 15 2.34 22.05 -23.15
N TRP A 16 3.51 21.55 -23.55
CA TRP A 16 3.62 20.58 -24.63
C TRP A 16 2.94 19.24 -24.32
N ALA A 17 3.02 18.79 -23.06
CA ALA A 17 2.33 17.56 -22.67
C ALA A 17 0.81 17.70 -22.74
N TYR A 18 0.24 18.86 -22.35
CA TYR A 18 -1.18 19.14 -22.52
C TYR A 18 -1.57 19.15 -24.02
N ARG A 19 -0.75 19.78 -24.86
CA ARG A 19 -1.02 19.82 -26.31
C ARG A 19 -0.96 18.43 -26.95
N ILE A 20 0.06 17.64 -26.63
CA ILE A 20 0.29 16.35 -27.28
C ILE A 20 -0.64 15.27 -26.73
N LEU A 21 -0.89 15.25 -25.42
CA LEU A 21 -1.64 14.17 -24.76
C LEU A 21 -3.13 14.52 -24.60
N LEU A 22 -3.46 15.79 -24.43
CA LEU A 22 -4.83 16.26 -24.15
C LEU A 22 -5.39 17.14 -25.27
N ASP A 23 -4.66 17.36 -26.37
CA ASP A 23 -5.10 18.18 -27.51
C ASP A 23 -5.68 19.55 -27.10
N ARG A 24 -5.02 20.23 -26.16
CA ARG A 24 -5.36 21.60 -25.73
C ARG A 24 -4.21 22.32 -25.04
N ASP A 25 -4.37 23.62 -24.84
CA ASP A 25 -3.54 24.41 -23.93
C ASP A 25 -4.01 24.28 -22.46
N PRO A 26 -3.10 24.34 -21.48
CA PRO A 26 -3.47 24.55 -20.08
C PRO A 26 -4.13 25.94 -19.90
N GLU A 27 -5.14 26.02 -19.04
CA GLU A 27 -6.02 27.17 -18.90
C GLU A 27 -5.30 28.39 -18.30
N ASN A 28 -4.40 28.15 -17.34
CA ASN A 28 -3.66 29.17 -16.61
C ASN A 28 -2.49 28.57 -15.82
N GLU A 29 -1.73 29.41 -15.12
CA GLU A 29 -0.62 28.99 -14.26
C GLU A 29 -1.05 28.13 -13.07
N ASP A 30 -2.29 28.26 -12.61
CA ASP A 30 -2.81 27.46 -11.48
C ASP A 30 -2.98 25.98 -11.86
N VAL A 31 -3.08 25.68 -13.16
CA VAL A 31 -3.07 24.31 -13.70
C VAL A 31 -1.64 23.80 -13.91
N ILE A 32 -0.71 24.68 -14.26
CA ILE A 32 0.69 24.34 -14.55
C ILE A 32 1.48 24.10 -13.25
N GLY A 33 1.34 25.01 -12.28
CA GLY A 33 2.10 25.01 -11.03
C GLY A 33 2.04 23.68 -10.27
N PRO A 34 0.85 23.10 -10.03
CA PRO A 34 0.73 21.80 -9.37
C PRO A 34 1.39 20.65 -10.14
N LYS A 35 1.38 20.69 -11.48
CA LYS A 35 2.02 19.65 -12.30
C LYS A 35 3.55 19.73 -12.26
N LEU A 36 4.09 20.95 -12.18
CA LEU A 36 5.52 21.19 -11.96
C LEU A 36 5.97 20.76 -10.57
N ALA A 37 5.18 21.09 -9.54
CA ALA A 37 5.50 20.71 -8.17
C ALA A 37 5.34 19.20 -7.93
N GLY A 38 4.38 18.57 -8.60
CA GLY A 38 4.04 17.16 -8.42
C GLY A 38 4.80 16.18 -9.31
N SER A 39 5.68 16.64 -10.21
CA SER A 39 6.41 15.74 -11.12
C SER A 39 7.88 16.14 -11.21
N ARG A 40 8.79 15.19 -10.96
CA ARG A 40 10.24 15.44 -10.91
C ARG A 40 10.87 15.53 -12.29
N ASN A 41 10.28 14.88 -13.27
CA ASN A 41 10.77 14.80 -14.64
C ASN A 41 9.62 14.62 -15.65
N THR A 42 9.96 14.65 -16.94
CA THR A 42 8.98 14.53 -18.04
C THR A 42 8.32 13.16 -18.11
N GLU A 43 8.95 12.11 -17.59
CA GLU A 43 8.38 10.76 -17.53
C GLU A 43 7.26 10.68 -16.50
N GLU A 44 7.46 11.21 -15.28
CA GLU A 44 6.44 11.32 -14.25
C GLU A 44 5.28 12.22 -14.70
N LEU A 45 5.59 13.38 -15.33
CA LEU A 45 4.56 14.25 -15.90
C LEU A 45 3.71 13.53 -16.94
N ARG A 46 4.35 12.83 -17.89
CA ARG A 46 3.66 12.06 -18.94
C ARG A 46 2.78 10.99 -18.30
N HIS A 47 3.30 10.25 -17.33
CA HIS A 47 2.53 9.24 -16.60
C HIS A 47 1.29 9.86 -15.95
N HIS A 48 1.44 10.95 -15.19
CA HIS A 48 0.31 11.64 -14.56
C HIS A 48 -0.76 12.14 -15.53
N LEU A 49 -0.38 12.57 -16.75
CA LEU A 49 -1.34 13.01 -17.75
C LEU A 49 -2.02 11.84 -18.44
N MET A 50 -1.26 10.84 -18.89
CA MET A 50 -1.79 9.65 -19.58
C MET A 50 -2.73 8.82 -18.69
N THR A 51 -2.58 8.89 -17.38
CA THR A 51 -3.46 8.19 -16.42
C THR A 51 -4.64 9.04 -15.92
N SER A 52 -4.79 10.27 -16.40
CA SER A 52 -5.85 11.18 -15.96
C SER A 52 -7.21 10.91 -16.62
N ALA A 53 -8.29 11.26 -15.90
CA ALA A 53 -9.66 11.28 -16.41
C ALA A 53 -9.78 12.06 -17.73
N GLU A 54 -9.10 13.20 -17.82
CA GLU A 54 -9.14 14.05 -19.00
C GLU A 54 -8.52 13.36 -20.22
N PHE A 55 -7.36 12.71 -20.07
CA PHE A 55 -6.74 11.96 -21.15
C PHE A 55 -7.68 10.87 -21.68
N ARG A 56 -8.36 10.16 -20.77
CA ARG A 56 -9.36 9.14 -21.13
C ARG A 56 -10.54 9.73 -21.90
N SER A 57 -11.11 10.85 -21.42
CA SER A 57 -12.24 11.52 -22.09
C SER A 57 -11.90 12.00 -23.49
N ARG A 58 -10.64 12.39 -23.73
CA ARG A 58 -10.19 12.97 -25.00
C ARG A 58 -9.61 11.95 -25.97
N ASN A 59 -9.18 10.78 -25.49
CA ASN A 59 -8.59 9.72 -26.29
C ASN A 59 -9.43 8.42 -26.18
N PRO A 60 -10.70 8.41 -26.66
CA PRO A 60 -11.61 7.27 -26.51
C PRO A 60 -11.09 5.98 -27.16
N ASP A 61 -10.33 6.10 -28.25
CA ASP A 61 -9.70 4.95 -28.93
C ASP A 61 -8.61 4.28 -28.08
N PHE A 62 -8.04 5.01 -27.10
CA PHE A 62 -7.17 4.48 -26.05
C PHE A 62 -7.91 4.27 -24.72
N ALA A 63 -9.16 4.70 -24.57
CA ALA A 63 -9.89 4.63 -23.30
C ALA A 63 -10.28 3.20 -22.93
N HIS A 64 -10.55 2.34 -23.92
CA HIS A 64 -10.87 0.92 -23.73
C HIS A 64 -9.70 0.07 -23.20
N THR A 65 -8.47 0.58 -23.20
CA THR A 65 -7.36 -0.12 -22.52
C THR A 65 -7.49 -0.08 -21.00
N ASN A 66 -8.41 0.74 -20.46
CA ASN A 66 -8.63 0.91 -19.03
C ASN A 66 -9.99 0.33 -18.58
N ASP A 67 -10.67 -0.43 -19.43
CA ASP A 67 -11.87 -1.16 -19.01
C ASP A 67 -11.46 -2.29 -18.05
N PRO A 68 -12.21 -2.52 -16.95
CA PRO A 68 -11.89 -3.57 -15.99
C PRO A 68 -11.68 -4.91 -16.67
N THR A 69 -10.44 -5.39 -16.64
CA THR A 69 -10.04 -6.64 -17.28
C THR A 69 -9.52 -7.56 -16.20
N ILE A 70 -10.42 -8.36 -15.65
CA ILE A 70 -10.10 -9.21 -14.52
C ILE A 70 -9.47 -10.52 -15.00
N VAL A 71 -8.24 -10.78 -14.56
CA VAL A 71 -7.51 -12.03 -14.80
C VAL A 71 -7.22 -12.76 -13.49
N ILE A 72 -6.86 -14.04 -13.58
CA ILE A 72 -6.39 -14.83 -12.44
C ILE A 72 -4.90 -15.11 -12.63
N LYS A 73 -4.09 -14.84 -11.60
CA LYS A 73 -2.66 -15.11 -11.57
C LYS A 73 -2.30 -16.01 -10.40
N GLU A 74 -1.51 -17.04 -10.64
CA GLU A 74 -0.84 -17.77 -9.56
C GLU A 74 0.35 -16.94 -9.04
N ILE A 75 0.27 -16.50 -7.79
CA ILE A 75 1.25 -15.60 -7.13
C ILE A 75 2.22 -16.34 -6.21
N ALA A 76 1.87 -17.56 -5.82
CA ALA A 76 2.70 -18.53 -5.09
C ALA A 76 2.17 -19.94 -5.42
N PRO A 77 2.93 -21.03 -5.17
CA PRO A 77 2.50 -22.38 -5.50
C PRO A 77 1.09 -22.70 -4.99
N GLY A 78 0.14 -22.87 -5.92
CA GLY A 78 -1.27 -23.16 -5.59
C GLY A 78 -2.08 -21.98 -5.00
N VAL A 79 -1.53 -20.76 -5.01
CA VAL A 79 -2.19 -19.54 -4.52
C VAL A 79 -2.52 -18.63 -5.69
N ARG A 80 -3.80 -18.39 -5.92
CA ARG A 80 -4.33 -17.63 -7.06
C ARG A 80 -4.96 -16.31 -6.63
N LEU A 81 -4.77 -15.26 -7.40
CA LEU A 81 -5.27 -13.92 -7.12
C LEU A 81 -6.03 -13.39 -8.33
N PHE A 82 -7.21 -12.80 -8.09
CA PHE A 82 -7.90 -12.00 -9.10
C PHE A 82 -7.27 -10.61 -9.17
N ILE A 83 -6.93 -10.17 -10.38
CA ILE A 83 -6.25 -8.90 -10.65
C ILE A 83 -7.03 -8.17 -11.72
N ASP A 84 -7.32 -6.89 -11.49
CA ASP A 84 -7.78 -5.99 -12.55
C ASP A 84 -6.58 -5.41 -13.30
N LEU A 85 -6.50 -5.68 -14.61
CA LEU A 85 -5.43 -5.14 -15.45
C LEU A 85 -5.65 -3.69 -15.86
N SER A 86 -6.81 -3.09 -15.57
CA SER A 86 -7.00 -1.64 -15.67
C SER A 86 -6.22 -0.87 -14.59
N ASP A 87 -5.78 -1.56 -13.54
CA ASP A 87 -4.79 -1.05 -12.60
C ASP A 87 -3.37 -1.21 -13.19
N HIS A 88 -2.87 -0.10 -13.73
CA HIS A 88 -1.58 -0.06 -14.43
C HIS A 88 -0.40 0.08 -13.47
N VAL A 89 -0.64 0.35 -12.19
CA VAL A 89 0.42 0.59 -11.20
C VAL A 89 0.62 -0.64 -10.33
N ILE A 90 -0.43 -1.13 -9.69
CA ILE A 90 -0.37 -2.29 -8.79
C ILE A 90 -0.66 -3.57 -9.58
N GLY A 91 -1.78 -3.62 -10.30
CA GLY A 91 -2.26 -4.82 -10.98
C GLY A 91 -1.23 -5.39 -11.97
N LEU A 92 -0.70 -4.54 -12.86
CA LEU A 92 0.35 -4.94 -13.81
C LEU A 92 1.66 -5.38 -13.15
N ASN A 93 2.07 -4.73 -12.05
CA ASN A 93 3.29 -5.12 -11.34
C ASN A 93 3.12 -6.47 -10.62
N ILE A 94 1.94 -6.76 -10.09
CA ILE A 94 1.62 -8.09 -9.53
C ILE A 94 1.64 -9.14 -10.65
N LEU A 95 1.00 -8.87 -11.79
CA LEU A 95 0.97 -9.80 -12.93
C LEU A 95 2.38 -10.16 -13.41
N ARG A 96 3.29 -9.17 -13.44
CA ARG A 96 4.70 -9.33 -13.83
C ARG A 96 5.59 -9.95 -12.75
N GLY A 97 5.08 -10.18 -11.54
CA GLY A 97 5.85 -10.71 -10.42
C GLY A 97 6.92 -9.74 -9.91
N GLN A 98 6.67 -8.43 -10.04
CA GLN A 98 7.60 -7.36 -9.64
C GLN A 98 7.12 -6.57 -8.42
N TYR A 99 5.88 -6.81 -7.99
CA TYR A 99 5.27 -6.11 -6.87
C TYR A 99 5.91 -6.51 -5.53
N GLU A 100 6.32 -5.50 -4.75
CA GLU A 100 6.75 -5.60 -3.33
C GLU A 100 7.62 -6.83 -3.01
N GLN A 101 8.67 -7.05 -3.80
CA GLN A 101 9.47 -8.27 -3.70
C GLN A 101 10.24 -8.40 -2.37
N ASP A 102 10.61 -7.29 -1.74
CA ASP A 102 11.40 -7.29 -0.51
C ASP A 102 10.50 -7.62 0.69
N GLU A 103 9.30 -7.06 0.69
CA GLU A 103 8.20 -7.30 1.61
C GLU A 103 7.74 -8.76 1.50
N VAL A 104 7.52 -9.28 0.29
CA VAL A 104 7.17 -10.70 0.09
C VAL A 104 8.23 -11.62 0.68
N ARG A 105 9.52 -11.31 0.48
CA ARG A 105 10.61 -12.10 1.08
C ARG A 105 10.59 -12.01 2.61
N PHE A 106 10.31 -10.83 3.15
CA PHE A 106 10.22 -10.62 4.59
C PHE A 106 9.04 -11.40 5.21
N VAL A 107 7.83 -11.25 4.68
CA VAL A 107 6.63 -11.94 5.17
C VAL A 107 6.81 -13.46 5.14
N ARG A 108 7.40 -14.02 4.08
CA ARG A 108 7.70 -15.46 3.97
C ARG A 108 8.67 -15.98 5.02
N ARG A 109 9.42 -15.10 5.69
CA ARG A 109 10.38 -15.46 6.73
C ARG A 109 9.87 -15.23 8.14
N VAL A 110 8.89 -14.35 8.29
CA VAL A 110 8.29 -14.04 9.59
C VAL A 110 7.06 -14.89 9.87
N VAL A 111 6.22 -15.14 8.87
CA VAL A 111 4.96 -15.86 9.03
C VAL A 111 5.19 -17.37 8.94
N GLY A 112 4.79 -18.10 9.98
CA GLY A 112 4.89 -19.56 10.09
C GLY A 112 3.55 -20.27 10.13
N GLU A 113 3.60 -21.60 10.04
CA GLU A 113 2.43 -22.47 10.17
C GLU A 113 1.81 -22.35 11.57
N GLY A 114 0.48 -22.24 11.63
CA GLY A 114 -0.28 -22.10 12.86
C GLY A 114 -0.34 -20.68 13.42
N ASP A 115 0.22 -19.68 12.74
CA ASP A 115 0.23 -18.28 13.20
C ASP A 115 -1.11 -17.57 13.03
N SER A 116 -1.32 -16.55 13.86
CA SER A 116 -2.34 -15.52 13.64
C SER A 116 -1.68 -14.28 13.09
N THR A 117 -2.18 -13.77 11.96
CA THR A 117 -1.67 -12.55 11.33
C THR A 117 -2.79 -11.57 11.02
N ILE A 118 -2.42 -10.31 10.84
CA ILE A 118 -3.33 -9.21 10.51
C ILE A 118 -2.81 -8.50 9.24
N ASP A 119 -3.70 -8.21 8.30
CA ASP A 119 -3.42 -7.43 7.08
C ASP A 119 -4.34 -6.21 7.04
N VAL A 120 -3.80 -5.03 7.32
CA VAL A 120 -4.57 -3.78 7.36
C VAL A 120 -4.28 -2.96 6.11
N GLY A 121 -5.33 -2.68 5.33
CA GLY A 121 -5.17 -2.14 3.97
C GLY A 121 -4.78 -3.24 3.00
N GLY A 122 -5.52 -4.36 3.04
CA GLY A 122 -5.17 -5.56 2.29
C GLY A 122 -5.37 -5.44 0.78
N HIS A 123 -5.94 -4.33 0.28
CA HIS A 123 -6.15 -4.05 -1.15
C HIS A 123 -6.90 -5.20 -1.84
N ILE A 124 -6.36 -5.81 -2.91
CA ILE A 124 -6.98 -6.97 -3.57
C ILE A 124 -6.63 -8.32 -2.90
N GLY A 125 -5.95 -8.30 -1.77
CA GLY A 125 -5.61 -9.49 -0.96
C GLY A 125 -4.27 -10.14 -1.30
N PHE A 126 -3.34 -9.43 -1.97
CA PHE A 126 -2.06 -9.99 -2.40
C PHE A 126 -1.22 -10.61 -1.25
N PHE A 127 -1.09 -9.90 -0.13
CA PHE A 127 -0.39 -10.42 1.05
C PHE A 127 -1.25 -11.40 1.83
N THR A 128 -2.53 -11.10 2.05
CA THR A 128 -3.45 -12.01 2.75
C THR A 128 -3.49 -13.40 2.12
N MET A 129 -3.59 -13.55 0.79
CA MET A 129 -3.64 -14.87 0.16
C MET A 129 -2.34 -15.66 0.40
N GLN A 130 -1.19 -14.99 0.36
CA GLN A 130 0.09 -15.62 0.66
C GLN A 130 0.18 -16.03 2.14
N MET A 131 -0.18 -15.12 3.05
CA MET A 131 -0.21 -15.41 4.50
C MET A 131 -1.16 -16.56 4.80
N ALA A 132 -2.36 -16.56 4.22
CA ALA A 132 -3.36 -17.59 4.41
C ALA A 132 -2.83 -18.97 4.01
N ALA A 133 -2.08 -19.06 2.91
CA ALA A 133 -1.40 -20.28 2.51
C ALA A 133 -0.34 -20.72 3.54
N MET A 134 0.52 -19.79 3.97
CA MET A 134 1.63 -20.04 4.89
C MET A 134 1.18 -20.48 6.29
N VAL A 135 0.15 -19.84 6.86
CA VAL A 135 -0.27 -20.10 8.25
C VAL A 135 -0.93 -21.46 8.46
N GLY A 136 -1.12 -22.27 7.42
CA GLY A 136 -1.75 -23.59 7.59
C GLY A 136 -3.23 -23.52 8.02
N PRO A 137 -3.94 -24.66 7.99
CA PRO A 137 -5.34 -24.75 8.46
C PRO A 137 -5.51 -24.41 9.94
N ALA A 138 -4.44 -24.52 10.73
CA ALA A 138 -4.39 -24.17 12.15
C ALA A 138 -4.22 -22.66 12.41
N GLY A 139 -3.81 -21.89 11.40
CA GLY A 139 -3.59 -20.45 11.52
C GLY A 139 -4.78 -19.60 11.08
N ARG A 140 -4.68 -18.29 11.28
CA ARG A 140 -5.73 -17.32 10.94
C ARG A 140 -5.12 -16.05 10.36
N VAL A 141 -5.80 -15.46 9.38
CA VAL A 141 -5.47 -14.13 8.85
C VAL A 141 -6.69 -13.23 9.00
N TYR A 142 -6.53 -12.09 9.66
CA TYR A 142 -7.56 -11.07 9.81
C TYR A 142 -7.25 -9.93 8.84
N ALA A 143 -8.11 -9.67 7.88
CA ALA A 143 -7.83 -8.72 6.81
C ALA A 143 -8.88 -7.61 6.72
N PHE A 144 -8.43 -6.40 6.38
CA PHE A 144 -9.23 -5.18 6.36
C PHE A 144 -9.04 -4.42 5.05
N GLU A 145 -10.13 -4.22 4.30
CA GLU A 145 -10.14 -3.39 3.08
C GLU A 145 -11.49 -2.66 2.96
N PRO A 146 -11.52 -1.32 3.03
CA PRO A 146 -12.77 -0.55 2.98
C PRO A 146 -13.29 -0.22 1.57
N LEU A 147 -12.48 -0.33 0.51
CA LEU A 147 -12.90 0.02 -0.84
C LEU A 147 -13.57 -1.17 -1.52
N ASP A 148 -14.85 -1.01 -1.93
CA ASP A 148 -15.68 -2.11 -2.42
C ASP A 148 -15.09 -2.78 -3.66
N ALA A 149 -14.54 -2.01 -4.60
CA ALA A 149 -13.92 -2.56 -5.80
C ALA A 149 -12.74 -3.49 -5.48
N ASN A 150 -11.92 -3.13 -4.48
CA ASN A 150 -10.80 -3.96 -4.03
C ASN A 150 -11.31 -5.17 -3.24
N ALA A 151 -12.25 -4.95 -2.33
CA ALA A 151 -12.89 -5.98 -1.52
C ALA A 151 -13.58 -7.07 -2.36
N ASP A 152 -14.21 -6.69 -3.47
CA ASP A 152 -14.85 -7.65 -4.39
C ASP A 152 -13.80 -8.61 -5.01
N LEU A 153 -12.64 -8.10 -5.42
CA LEU A 153 -11.54 -8.95 -5.94
C LEU A 153 -10.89 -9.78 -4.82
N PHE A 154 -10.81 -9.22 -3.62
CA PHE A 154 -10.32 -9.90 -2.44
C PHE A 154 -11.17 -11.13 -2.12
N GLU A 155 -12.48 -10.97 -1.97
CA GLU A 155 -13.40 -12.07 -1.62
C GLU A 155 -13.42 -13.16 -2.69
N ARG A 156 -13.37 -12.78 -3.97
CA ARG A 156 -13.20 -13.74 -5.08
C ARG A 156 -11.92 -14.55 -4.92
N SER A 157 -10.83 -13.92 -4.51
CA SER A 157 -9.55 -14.59 -4.27
C SER A 157 -9.60 -15.52 -3.05
N ILE A 158 -10.30 -15.14 -1.97
CA ILE A 158 -10.55 -16.05 -0.83
C ILE A 158 -11.27 -17.32 -1.29
N ALA A 159 -12.34 -17.15 -2.08
CA ALA A 159 -13.14 -18.27 -2.59
C ALA A 159 -12.32 -19.19 -3.51
N GLU A 160 -11.54 -18.62 -4.42
CA GLU A 160 -10.74 -19.36 -5.41
C GLU A 160 -9.66 -20.24 -4.78
N ASN A 161 -9.15 -19.84 -3.62
CA ASN A 161 -8.17 -20.59 -2.84
C ASN A 161 -8.79 -21.47 -1.74
N ARG A 162 -10.11 -21.39 -1.54
CA ARG A 162 -10.83 -22.05 -0.43
C ARG A 162 -10.28 -21.66 0.93
N PHE A 163 -9.97 -20.38 1.12
CA PHE A 163 -9.41 -19.85 2.37
C PHE A 163 -10.45 -19.31 3.35
N GLY A 164 -11.75 -19.53 3.12
CA GLY A 164 -12.83 -19.01 3.97
C GLY A 164 -12.74 -19.43 5.45
N ASP A 165 -12.19 -20.60 5.76
CA ASP A 165 -12.01 -21.07 7.15
C ASP A 165 -10.77 -20.46 7.84
N ARG A 166 -9.92 -19.76 7.09
CA ARG A 166 -8.60 -19.26 7.52
C ARG A 166 -8.53 -17.73 7.47
N VAL A 167 -9.26 -17.10 6.57
CA VAL A 167 -9.29 -15.64 6.37
C VAL A 167 -10.58 -15.07 6.94
N LEU A 168 -10.47 -14.24 7.97
CA LEU A 168 -11.56 -13.41 8.47
C LEU A 168 -11.43 -12.04 7.82
N PHE A 169 -12.27 -11.77 6.81
CA PHE A 169 -12.23 -10.55 6.02
C PHE A 169 -13.27 -9.54 6.50
N HIS A 170 -12.84 -8.29 6.65
CA HIS A 170 -13.67 -7.17 7.08
C HIS A 170 -13.63 -6.07 6.00
N ARG A 171 -14.81 -5.75 5.44
CA ARG A 171 -15.01 -4.57 4.58
C ARG A 171 -15.03 -3.29 5.40
N ALA A 172 -13.91 -2.98 6.04
CA ALA A 172 -13.77 -1.90 7.01
C ALA A 172 -12.33 -1.35 6.98
N ALA A 173 -12.19 -0.08 7.36
CA ALA A 173 -10.91 0.49 7.70
C ALA A 173 -10.57 0.15 9.16
N ALA A 174 -9.29 0.10 9.51
CA ALA A 174 -8.87 0.03 10.91
C ALA A 174 -8.37 1.39 11.41
N GLY A 175 -8.63 1.73 12.66
CA GLY A 175 -8.21 3.00 13.26
C GLY A 175 -8.30 2.99 14.78
N ALA A 176 -8.14 4.16 15.40
CA ALA A 176 -8.01 4.26 16.86
C ALA A 176 -9.27 3.88 17.64
N THR A 177 -10.45 4.00 17.03
CA THR A 177 -11.74 3.65 17.63
C THR A 177 -12.64 2.97 16.59
N SER A 178 -13.65 2.24 17.07
CA SER A 178 -14.69 1.69 16.20
C SER A 178 -15.77 2.73 15.92
N GLY A 179 -16.31 2.74 14.71
CA GLY A 179 -17.33 3.71 14.28
C GLY A 179 -17.42 3.80 12.76
N THR A 180 -17.40 5.03 12.26
CA THR A 180 -17.44 5.34 10.83
C THR A 180 -16.34 6.35 10.52
N ALA A 181 -15.68 6.19 9.38
CA ALA A 181 -14.68 7.12 8.88
C ALA A 181 -15.00 7.53 7.45
N THR A 182 -14.51 8.70 7.05
CA THR A 182 -14.58 9.16 5.66
C THR A 182 -13.35 8.63 4.92
N LEU A 183 -13.53 7.63 4.07
CA LEU A 183 -12.53 7.17 3.12
C LEU A 183 -12.50 8.13 1.94
N THR A 184 -11.32 8.58 1.54
CA THR A 184 -11.11 9.37 0.33
C THR A 184 -10.27 8.57 -0.65
N PHE A 185 -10.65 8.58 -1.92
CA PHE A 185 -9.96 7.81 -2.95
C PHE A 185 -9.96 8.58 -4.28
N PRO A 186 -8.92 8.41 -5.10
CA PRO A 186 -8.87 9.05 -6.42
C PRO A 186 -10.02 8.57 -7.31
N SER A 187 -10.70 9.47 -8.02
CA SER A 187 -11.69 9.07 -9.02
C SER A 187 -11.04 8.80 -10.37
N GLU A 188 -11.53 7.77 -11.08
CA GLU A 188 -11.14 7.47 -12.47
C GLU A 188 -9.63 7.25 -12.67
N THR A 189 -8.92 6.70 -11.69
CA THR A 189 -7.47 6.45 -11.79
C THR A 189 -7.13 5.05 -12.29
N LEU A 190 -5.89 4.90 -12.75
CA LEU A 190 -5.27 3.59 -13.08
C LEU A 190 -4.48 3.01 -11.89
N ASN A 191 -4.74 3.52 -10.68
CA ASN A 191 -4.11 3.09 -9.43
C ASN A 191 -5.19 3.00 -8.35
N SER A 192 -5.48 1.78 -7.92
CA SER A 192 -6.51 1.50 -6.91
C SER A 192 -5.98 1.48 -5.46
N GLY A 193 -4.68 1.76 -5.25
CA GLY A 193 -4.04 1.75 -3.93
C GLY A 193 -4.08 3.09 -3.17
N GLY A 194 -4.33 4.21 -3.83
CA GLY A 194 -4.19 5.55 -3.20
C GLY A 194 -5.33 5.98 -2.27
N ALA A 195 -6.10 5.06 -1.70
CA ALA A 195 -7.23 5.37 -0.82
C ALA A 195 -6.75 5.62 0.62
N TYR A 196 -7.20 6.71 1.26
CA TYR A 196 -6.76 7.10 2.59
C TYR A 196 -7.92 7.62 3.46
N LEU A 197 -7.77 7.55 4.78
CA LEU A 197 -8.75 8.13 5.72
C LEU A 197 -8.60 9.65 5.82
N LEU A 198 -9.72 10.37 5.66
CA LEU A 198 -9.74 11.82 5.82
C LEU A 198 -9.66 12.19 7.30
N ARG A 199 -8.69 13.04 7.64
CA ARG A 199 -8.53 13.57 9.00
C ARG A 199 -9.61 14.61 9.30
N ASP A 200 -10.14 14.58 10.53
CA ASP A 200 -11.10 15.59 10.99
C ASP A 200 -10.57 17.02 10.79
N GLY A 201 -11.41 17.89 10.24
CA GLY A 201 -11.07 19.27 9.94
C GLY A 201 -10.16 19.47 8.72
N SER A 202 -9.91 18.44 7.92
CA SER A 202 -9.21 18.53 6.63
C SER A 202 -10.16 18.37 5.44
N ALA A 203 -9.72 18.79 4.26
CA ALA A 203 -10.44 18.63 3.00
C ALA A 203 -9.79 17.53 2.14
N PRO A 204 -10.59 16.78 1.35
CA PRO A 204 -10.03 15.83 0.39
C PRO A 204 -9.19 16.56 -0.66
N LEU A 205 -8.23 15.85 -1.27
CA LEU A 205 -7.52 16.36 -2.42
C LEU A 205 -8.48 16.65 -3.57
N ALA A 206 -8.20 17.71 -4.33
CA ALA A 206 -9.00 18.07 -5.49
C ALA A 206 -9.06 16.89 -6.49
N GLY A 207 -10.28 16.52 -6.91
CA GLY A 207 -10.51 15.39 -7.81
C GLY A 207 -10.68 14.03 -7.12
N ASN A 208 -10.55 13.95 -5.78
CA ASN A 208 -10.88 12.72 -5.08
C ASN A 208 -12.37 12.62 -4.77
N GLN A 209 -12.87 11.39 -4.78
CA GLN A 209 -14.18 11.04 -4.21
C GLN A 209 -14.03 10.67 -2.73
N SER A 210 -15.12 10.76 -1.99
CA SER A 210 -15.17 10.33 -0.59
C SER A 210 -16.41 9.48 -0.33
N LYS A 211 -16.29 8.49 0.55
CA LYS A 211 -17.40 7.68 1.04
C LYS A 211 -17.23 7.36 2.52
N ASN A 212 -18.34 7.21 3.23
CA ASN A 212 -18.31 6.73 4.61
C ASN A 212 -18.11 5.21 4.62
N VAL A 213 -17.20 4.74 5.48
CA VAL A 213 -16.88 3.32 5.63
C VAL A 213 -16.90 2.92 7.10
N PRO A 214 -17.19 1.65 7.43
CA PRO A 214 -16.99 1.14 8.77
C PRO A 214 -15.54 1.32 9.21
N LEU A 215 -15.35 1.77 10.45
CA LEU A 215 -14.05 1.87 11.10
C LEU A 215 -14.03 0.91 12.30
N VAL A 216 -12.95 0.16 12.47
CA VAL A 216 -12.79 -0.78 13.58
C VAL A 216 -11.47 -0.55 14.32
N ALA A 217 -11.52 -0.56 15.65
CA ALA A 217 -10.31 -0.74 16.44
C ALA A 217 -9.97 -2.24 16.51
N LEU A 218 -8.73 -2.62 16.21
CA LEU A 218 -8.32 -4.03 16.19
C LEU A 218 -8.49 -4.70 17.56
N ASP A 219 -8.23 -3.96 18.63
CA ASP A 219 -8.43 -4.40 20.01
C ASP A 219 -9.90 -4.68 20.36
N ALA A 220 -10.87 -4.15 19.58
CA ALA A 220 -12.30 -4.39 19.78
C ALA A 220 -12.80 -5.69 19.11
N LEU A 221 -11.95 -6.35 18.32
CA LEU A 221 -12.28 -7.58 17.62
C LEU A 221 -11.83 -8.82 18.41
N GLU A 222 -12.55 -9.92 18.21
CA GLU A 222 -12.13 -11.22 18.72
C GLU A 222 -11.06 -11.83 17.81
N ILE A 223 -9.80 -11.53 18.14
CA ILE A 223 -8.62 -12.01 17.41
C ILE A 223 -7.97 -13.17 18.16
N ARG A 224 -7.68 -14.27 17.45
CA ARG A 224 -6.99 -15.43 18.01
C ARG A 224 -5.56 -15.04 18.38
N ARG A 225 -5.26 -15.03 19.67
CA ARG A 225 -3.93 -14.68 20.21
C ARG A 225 -3.04 -15.93 20.40
N PRO A 226 -1.71 -15.77 20.36
CA PRO A 226 -0.98 -14.53 20.08
C PRO A 226 -0.96 -14.18 18.58
N VAL A 227 -1.10 -12.90 18.26
CA VAL A 227 -0.81 -12.37 16.91
C VAL A 227 0.70 -12.32 16.73
N ARG A 228 1.20 -12.93 15.65
CA ARG A 228 2.64 -12.98 15.35
C ARG A 228 3.10 -11.91 14.39
N PHE A 229 2.22 -11.48 13.50
CA PHE A 229 2.57 -10.55 12.44
C PHE A 229 1.41 -9.61 12.09
N ILE A 230 1.73 -8.34 11.82
CA ILE A 230 0.79 -7.35 11.30
C ILE A 230 1.42 -6.66 10.08
N LYS A 231 0.74 -6.66 8.93
CA LYS A 231 1.01 -5.71 7.85
C LYS A 231 0.09 -4.50 8.01
N ILE A 232 0.64 -3.30 7.87
CA ILE A 232 -0.09 -2.04 7.90
C ILE A 232 0.31 -1.22 6.66
N ASP A 233 -0.64 -0.97 5.80
CA ASP A 233 -0.44 -0.20 4.57
C ASP A 233 -1.74 0.54 4.26
N VAL A 234 -1.89 1.69 4.92
CA VAL A 234 -3.17 2.41 5.01
C VAL A 234 -3.00 3.87 4.62
N GLU A 235 -2.00 4.15 3.81
CA GLU A 235 -1.78 5.46 3.19
C GLU A 235 -1.80 6.60 4.22
N GLY A 236 -1.02 6.45 5.30
CA GLY A 236 -0.80 7.50 6.29
C GLY A 236 -1.62 7.38 7.58
N ALA A 237 -2.55 6.42 7.66
CA ALA A 237 -3.35 6.16 8.87
C ALA A 237 -2.66 5.20 9.86
N GLU A 238 -1.40 4.83 9.65
CA GLU A 238 -0.65 3.85 10.46
C GLU A 238 -0.70 4.16 11.96
N PRO A 239 -0.51 5.43 12.42
CA PRO A 239 -0.60 5.73 13.85
C PRO A 239 -1.98 5.46 14.45
N GLN A 240 -3.05 5.63 13.66
CA GLN A 240 -4.41 5.36 14.12
C GLN A 240 -4.64 3.85 14.29
N VAL A 241 -4.11 3.04 13.36
CA VAL A 241 -4.15 1.57 13.45
C VAL A 241 -3.42 1.08 14.70
N ILE A 242 -2.20 1.60 14.96
CA ILE A 242 -1.41 1.23 16.14
C ILE A 242 -2.16 1.55 17.44
N ARG A 243 -2.80 2.71 17.54
CA ARG A 243 -3.61 3.08 18.71
C ARG A 243 -4.83 2.18 18.88
N GLY A 244 -5.47 1.79 17.79
CA GLY A 244 -6.56 0.82 17.78
C GLY A 244 -6.13 -0.61 18.12
N ALA A 245 -4.84 -0.90 18.10
CA ALA A 245 -4.22 -2.19 18.36
C ALA A 245 -3.32 -2.16 19.61
N SER A 246 -3.50 -1.17 20.49
CA SER A 246 -2.62 -0.90 21.62
C SER A 246 -2.35 -2.12 22.52
N ARG A 247 -3.38 -2.94 22.78
CA ARG A 247 -3.25 -4.17 23.58
C ARG A 247 -2.54 -5.26 22.80
N LEU A 248 -2.86 -5.45 21.52
CA LEU A 248 -2.14 -6.42 20.67
C LEU A 248 -0.65 -6.09 20.57
N VAL A 249 -0.31 -4.83 20.29
CA VAL A 249 1.07 -4.35 20.13
C VAL A 249 1.86 -4.51 21.45
N LYS A 250 1.19 -4.29 22.60
CA LYS A 250 1.79 -4.41 23.93
C LYS A 250 1.91 -5.85 24.41
N ASP A 251 0.84 -6.64 24.32
CA ASP A 251 0.72 -7.96 24.93
C ASP A 251 1.34 -9.05 24.06
N ASP A 252 1.01 -9.08 22.77
CA ASP A 252 1.44 -10.15 21.85
C ASP A 252 2.79 -9.84 21.20
N ARG A 253 3.18 -8.56 21.17
CA ARG A 253 4.42 -8.05 20.58
C ARG A 253 4.67 -8.59 19.15
N PRO A 254 3.72 -8.45 18.21
CA PRO A 254 3.88 -8.96 16.85
C PRO A 254 5.01 -8.26 16.11
N VAL A 255 5.64 -8.92 15.14
CA VAL A 255 6.45 -8.21 14.14
C VAL A 255 5.50 -7.40 13.26
N ILE A 256 5.83 -6.13 12.99
CA ILE A 256 4.97 -5.25 12.17
C ILE A 256 5.73 -4.85 10.91
N LEU A 257 5.11 -5.05 9.74
CA LEU A 257 5.54 -4.48 8.48
C LEU A 257 4.66 -3.27 8.18
N SER A 258 5.25 -2.10 7.98
CA SER A 258 4.54 -0.86 7.69
C SER A 258 5.13 -0.17 6.48
N GLU A 259 4.30 0.39 5.60
CA GLU A 259 4.77 1.35 4.60
C GLU A 259 4.72 2.77 5.19
N LEU A 260 5.81 3.54 5.06
CA LEU A 260 5.87 4.93 5.50
C LEU A 260 5.87 5.85 4.30
N HIS A 261 4.75 6.52 4.06
CA HIS A 261 4.63 7.60 3.09
C HIS A 261 4.57 8.94 3.83
N PRO A 262 5.66 9.74 3.88
CA PRO A 262 5.75 10.96 4.70
C PRO A 262 4.60 11.95 4.50
N THR A 263 4.30 12.29 3.24
CA THR A 263 3.22 13.21 2.89
C THR A 263 1.84 12.70 3.30
N GLN A 264 1.62 11.38 3.25
CA GLN A 264 0.34 10.78 3.59
C GLN A 264 0.18 10.65 5.11
N LEU A 265 1.25 10.31 5.83
CA LEU A 265 1.28 10.33 7.30
C LEU A 265 0.82 11.69 7.83
N GLU A 266 1.41 12.78 7.33
CA GLU A 266 1.03 14.14 7.76
C GLU A 266 -0.43 14.47 7.40
N ARG A 267 -0.89 14.02 6.23
CA ARG A 267 -2.25 14.28 5.76
C ARG A 267 -3.30 13.53 6.59
N ALA A 268 -3.18 12.21 6.69
CA ALA A 268 -4.18 11.33 7.26
C ALA A 268 -4.10 11.27 8.79
N SER A 269 -2.90 11.28 9.37
CA SER A 269 -2.71 11.21 10.83
C SER A 269 -2.34 12.53 11.50
N GLY A 270 -1.82 13.50 10.75
CA GLY A 270 -1.25 14.73 11.32
C GLY A 270 0.14 14.53 11.92
N MET A 271 0.80 13.41 11.64
CA MET A 271 2.12 13.08 12.18
C MET A 271 3.19 13.04 11.09
N THR A 272 4.41 13.40 11.47
CA THR A 272 5.59 13.15 10.65
C THR A 272 6.06 11.70 10.81
N ALA A 273 6.87 11.21 9.87
CA ALA A 273 7.50 9.91 10.00
C ALA A 273 8.38 9.80 11.27
N ASP A 274 9.13 10.85 11.62
CA ASP A 274 9.92 10.90 12.86
C ASP A 274 9.06 10.71 14.12
N GLN A 275 7.89 11.37 14.18
CA GLN A 275 6.97 11.24 15.31
C GLN A 275 6.41 9.82 15.40
N PHE A 276 6.09 9.20 14.26
CA PHE A 276 5.61 7.82 14.24
C PHE A 276 6.70 6.83 14.70
N LEU A 277 7.94 6.99 14.21
CA LEU A 277 9.06 6.17 14.66
C LEU A 277 9.34 6.33 16.16
N ALA A 278 9.24 7.55 16.69
CA ALA A 278 9.37 7.81 18.12
C ALA A 278 8.25 7.15 18.95
N GLU A 279 7.00 7.17 18.46
CA GLU A 279 5.88 6.46 19.09
C GLU A 279 6.14 4.94 19.14
N MET A 280 6.58 4.34 18.03
CA MET A 280 6.93 2.92 17.99
C MET A 280 8.12 2.58 18.90
N HIS A 281 9.14 3.44 18.97
CA HIS A 281 10.26 3.27 19.88
C HIS A 281 9.81 3.31 21.35
N ALA A 282 8.90 4.21 21.71
CA ALA A 282 8.33 4.28 23.06
C ALA A 282 7.52 3.01 23.44
N LEU A 283 6.93 2.33 22.45
CA LEU A 283 6.28 1.03 22.58
C LEU A 283 7.27 -0.15 22.64
N GLY A 284 8.57 0.13 22.55
CA GLY A 284 9.63 -0.87 22.63
C GLY A 284 9.87 -1.60 21.31
N TYR A 285 9.64 -0.93 20.16
CA TYR A 285 9.96 -1.44 18.83
C TYR A 285 11.18 -0.74 18.24
N ARG A 286 11.92 -1.44 17.38
CA ARG A 286 12.99 -0.90 16.57
C ARG A 286 12.57 -0.92 15.10
N ALA A 287 12.67 0.22 14.44
CA ALA A 287 12.36 0.36 13.02
C ALA A 287 13.57 0.02 12.17
N HIS A 288 13.42 -0.87 11.20
CA HIS A 288 14.43 -1.24 10.22
C HIS A 288 13.91 -0.99 8.82
N SER A 289 14.72 -0.38 7.95
CA SER A 289 14.39 -0.34 6.53
C SER A 289 14.42 -1.76 5.94
N LEU A 290 13.49 -2.07 5.04
CA LEU A 290 13.62 -3.23 4.18
C LEU A 290 14.39 -2.87 2.91
N GLY A 291 15.22 -3.79 2.41
CA GLY A 291 15.98 -3.59 1.16
C GLY A 291 17.29 -2.78 1.29
N GLY A 292 17.75 -2.51 2.52
CA GLY A 292 18.87 -1.60 2.82
C GLY A 292 20.30 -2.12 2.60
N ASP A 293 20.52 -3.41 2.30
CA ASP A 293 21.86 -3.95 2.04
C ASP A 293 22.06 -4.38 0.58
N ARG A 294 22.34 -3.40 -0.29
CA ARG A 294 22.91 -3.63 -1.63
C ARG A 294 24.45 -3.57 -1.63
N ARG A 295 25.14 -3.88 -0.51
CA ARG A 295 26.61 -4.06 -0.51
C ARG A 295 27.05 -5.52 -0.71
N GLY A 296 26.13 -6.43 -1.06
CA GLY A 296 26.45 -7.81 -1.38
C GLY A 296 25.82 -8.29 -2.69
N GLY A 297 26.47 -8.00 -3.83
CA GLY A 297 26.26 -8.68 -5.11
C GLY A 297 24.83 -8.62 -5.71
N PRO A 298 24.62 -9.19 -6.91
CA PRO A 298 23.27 -9.45 -7.39
C PRO A 298 22.55 -10.34 -6.38
N ALA A 299 21.26 -10.07 -6.14
CA ALA A 299 20.40 -10.94 -5.32
C ALA A 299 20.64 -12.40 -5.74
N GLU A 300 21.07 -13.25 -4.80
CA GLU A 300 21.22 -14.67 -5.08
C GLU A 300 19.91 -15.19 -5.66
N ALA A 301 19.97 -15.67 -6.90
CA ALA A 301 18.83 -16.27 -7.57
C ALA A 301 18.53 -17.61 -6.88
N GLY A 302 17.60 -17.59 -5.92
CA GLY A 302 17.19 -18.78 -5.17
C GLY A 302 16.40 -18.43 -3.90
N PRO A 303 15.67 -19.38 -3.31
CA PRO A 303 14.93 -19.14 -2.07
C PRO A 303 15.92 -18.95 -0.91
N TYR A 304 16.21 -17.70 -0.55
CA TYR A 304 16.99 -17.35 0.65
C TYR A 304 16.42 -18.05 1.88
N THR A 305 17.15 -18.93 2.59
CA THR A 305 16.63 -19.75 3.72
C THR A 305 17.01 -19.28 5.13
N GLY A 306 17.71 -18.15 5.27
CA GLY A 306 18.20 -17.66 6.55
C GLY A 306 17.14 -16.98 7.44
N PRO A 307 17.52 -16.58 8.66
CA PRO A 307 16.65 -15.86 9.59
C PRO A 307 16.24 -14.47 9.04
N TYR A 308 15.04 -13.98 9.39
CA TYR A 308 14.51 -12.72 8.83
C TYR A 308 15.34 -11.50 9.20
N GLU A 309 16.09 -11.55 10.29
CA GLU A 309 16.97 -10.50 10.81
C GLU A 309 18.04 -10.09 9.79
N LYS A 310 18.43 -11.00 8.91
CA LYS A 310 19.38 -10.72 7.82
C LYS A 310 18.75 -9.99 6.63
N LEU A 311 17.42 -9.89 6.57
CA LEU A 311 16.70 -9.07 5.60
C LEU A 311 16.51 -7.63 6.09
N LEU A 312 16.78 -7.39 7.37
CA LEU A 312 16.65 -6.07 7.98
C LEU A 312 17.85 -5.20 7.60
N GLY A 313 17.55 -4.01 7.09
CA GLY A 313 18.51 -2.94 6.95
C GLY A 313 18.89 -2.32 8.30
N PRO A 314 19.68 -1.22 8.26
CA PRO A 314 20.02 -0.50 9.48
C PRO A 314 18.77 0.02 10.21
N VAL A 315 18.91 0.17 11.52
CA VAL A 315 17.90 0.82 12.36
C VAL A 315 17.70 2.25 11.87
N LEU A 316 16.44 2.65 11.74
CA LEU A 316 16.03 3.99 11.35
C LEU A 316 15.95 4.89 12.60
N GLU A 317 16.91 5.78 12.74
CA GLU A 317 16.91 6.83 13.76
C GLU A 317 16.05 8.04 13.36
N ARG A 318 15.78 8.17 12.05
CA ARG A 318 14.93 9.21 11.47
C ARG A 318 14.06 8.62 10.38
N GLY A 319 12.86 9.18 10.26
CA GLY A 319 11.91 8.87 9.22
C GLY A 319 12.38 9.36 7.84
N PRO A 320 11.87 8.75 6.77
CA PRO A 320 12.04 9.29 5.42
C PRO A 320 11.43 10.70 5.31
N VAL A 321 12.04 11.54 4.46
CA VAL A 321 11.55 12.91 4.20
C VAL A 321 10.72 12.94 2.91
N ASP A 322 11.27 12.42 1.80
CA ASP A 322 10.69 12.56 0.46
C ASP A 322 10.52 11.23 -0.28
N THR A 323 10.55 10.10 0.43
CA THR A 323 10.51 8.78 -0.20
C THR A 323 9.66 7.82 0.61
N ILE A 324 8.85 7.05 -0.09
CA ILE A 324 8.08 5.95 0.49
C ILE A 324 9.05 4.81 0.78
N ILE A 325 9.03 4.29 2.01
CA ILE A 325 9.85 3.13 2.38
C ILE A 325 9.03 2.12 3.18
N SER A 326 9.34 0.85 2.97
CA SER A 326 8.87 -0.23 3.83
C SER A 326 9.75 -0.36 5.06
N VAL A 327 9.11 -0.43 6.22
CA VAL A 327 9.75 -0.51 7.52
C VAL A 327 9.27 -1.75 8.26
N ALA A 328 10.22 -2.55 8.71
CA ALA A 328 9.98 -3.62 9.67
C ALA A 328 10.17 -3.07 11.09
N LEU A 329 9.11 -3.05 11.88
CA LEU A 329 9.13 -2.70 13.29
C LEU A 329 9.26 -3.99 14.08
N ILE A 330 10.43 -4.20 14.67
CA ILE A 330 10.78 -5.42 15.40
C ILE A 330 10.67 -5.14 16.90
N PRO A 331 9.93 -5.97 17.67
CA PRO A 331 9.89 -5.81 19.13
C PRO A 331 11.29 -5.97 19.72
N GLY A 332 11.70 -5.02 20.56
CA GLY A 332 12.93 -5.11 21.33
C GLY A 332 12.93 -6.30 22.31
N PRO A 333 14.13 -6.74 22.74
CA PRO A 333 14.31 -7.86 23.67
C PRO A 333 13.65 -7.65 25.04
#